data_AF-A0A183HIL2-F1
#
_entry.id   AF-A0A183HIL2-F1
#
_cell.length_a   1.000
_cell.length_b   1.000
_cell.length_c   1.000
_cell.angle_alpha   90.00
_cell.angle_beta   90.00
_cell.angle_gamma   90.00
#
_symmetry.space_group_name_H-M   'P 1'
#
loop_
_entity.id
_entity.type
_entity.pdbx_description
1 polymer ?
#
loop_
_entity_poly.entity_id
_entity_poly.type
_entity_poly.pdbx_seq_one_letter_code
_entity_poly.pdbx_strand_id
1 'polypeptide(L)'
;MELIKMSTRDEGLAEELKIAVGAMEISDKTVSDVMTKIDDVFMLPDTTVLNTKTVAEILRMGYTRIPVYSGDRNTVVSLLFVKDLALLDPDDNFTIQTVCGFHEHPLRFVMEDTPLRMMLEEFKKGDYHLAMVQRIVESEEADPVYELAGIVTLEDIVEEILQAEIVDETDVVIDNVHRIRRRNAQN
;
A
#
# COMPACT_ATOMS: atom_id res chain seq x y z
N MET A 1 13.26 -21.37 35.96
CA MET A 1 13.60 -20.01 35.48
C MET A 1 14.79 -19.99 34.52
N GLU A 2 15.80 -20.88 34.62
CA GLU A 2 16.90 -20.93 33.64
C GLU A 2 16.51 -21.53 32.28
N LEU A 3 15.67 -22.58 32.24
CA LEU A 3 15.19 -23.17 30.99
C LEU A 3 14.38 -22.18 30.12
N ILE A 4 13.58 -21.32 30.75
CA ILE A 4 12.82 -20.25 30.07
C ILE A 4 13.78 -19.16 29.56
N LYS A 5 14.83 -18.82 30.32
CA LYS A 5 15.84 -17.84 29.88
C LYS A 5 16.71 -18.35 28.73
N MET A 6 16.98 -19.65 28.67
CA MET A 6 17.70 -20.26 27.54
C MET A 6 16.84 -20.31 26.27
N SER A 7 15.55 -20.71 26.39
CA SER A 7 14.65 -20.76 25.22
C SER A 7 14.37 -19.38 24.63
N THR A 8 14.15 -18.36 25.47
CA THR A 8 13.95 -16.98 25.00
C THR A 8 15.18 -16.38 24.31
N ARG A 9 16.38 -16.89 24.64
CA ARG A 9 17.64 -16.40 24.04
C ARG A 9 17.87 -17.01 22.66
N ASP A 10 17.52 -18.29 22.48
CA ASP A 10 17.55 -18.97 21.17
C ASP A 10 16.45 -18.44 20.24
N GLU A 11 15.26 -18.17 20.76
CA GLU A 11 14.16 -17.57 19.99
C GLU A 11 14.53 -16.16 19.50
N GLY A 12 15.09 -15.31 20.37
CA GLY A 12 15.55 -13.97 19.98
C GLY A 12 16.68 -14.01 18.94
N LEU A 13 17.62 -14.94 19.06
CA LEU A 13 18.70 -15.11 18.08
C LEU A 13 18.15 -15.57 16.72
N ALA A 14 17.16 -16.47 16.71
CA ALA A 14 16.50 -16.92 15.49
C ALA A 14 15.77 -15.78 14.78
N GLU A 15 15.14 -14.87 15.52
CA GLU A 15 14.45 -13.71 14.96
C GLU A 15 15.42 -12.66 14.41
N GLU A 16 16.50 -12.34 15.14
CA GLU A 16 17.57 -11.48 14.63
C GLU A 16 18.21 -12.04 13.35
N LEU A 17 18.43 -13.35 13.28
CA LEU A 17 18.93 -14.04 12.10
C LEU A 17 17.95 -13.91 10.91
N LYS A 18 16.64 -14.04 11.14
CA LYS A 18 15.64 -13.86 10.08
C LYS A 18 15.70 -12.45 9.49
N ILE A 19 15.75 -11.43 10.34
CA ILE A 19 15.84 -10.03 9.89
C ILE A 19 17.12 -9.80 9.09
N ALA A 20 18.25 -10.35 9.56
CA ALA A 20 19.52 -10.24 8.84
C ALA A 20 19.45 -10.91 7.45
N VAL A 21 18.82 -12.07 7.33
CA VAL A 21 18.62 -12.76 6.06
C VAL A 21 17.68 -11.96 5.15
N GLY A 22 16.52 -11.52 5.65
CA GLY A 22 15.56 -10.70 4.89
C GLY A 22 16.23 -9.44 4.33
N ALA A 23 16.99 -8.72 5.17
CA ALA A 23 17.77 -7.56 4.74
C ALA A 23 18.79 -7.85 3.63
N MET A 24 19.38 -9.05 3.61
CA MET A 24 20.28 -9.47 2.54
C MET A 24 19.49 -9.75 1.25
N GLU A 25 18.37 -10.47 1.36
CA GLU A 25 17.53 -10.88 0.22
C GLU A 25 16.88 -9.72 -0.52
N ILE A 26 16.60 -8.57 0.12
CA ILE A 26 16.02 -7.41 -0.58
C ILE A 26 16.89 -6.92 -1.75
N SER A 27 18.19 -7.23 -1.71
CA SER A 27 19.15 -6.81 -2.73
C SER A 27 18.88 -7.49 -4.07
N ASP A 28 18.26 -8.66 -4.04
CA ASP A 28 17.97 -9.49 -5.21
C ASP A 28 16.49 -9.41 -5.64
N LYS A 29 15.65 -8.68 -4.88
CA LYS A 29 14.21 -8.52 -5.13
C LYS A 29 13.86 -7.21 -5.83
N THR A 30 12.76 -7.24 -6.57
CA THR A 30 12.17 -6.09 -7.26
C THR A 30 10.79 -5.75 -6.71
N VAL A 31 10.25 -4.60 -7.11
CA VAL A 31 8.91 -4.15 -6.71
C VAL A 31 7.83 -5.18 -7.03
N SER A 32 7.94 -5.89 -8.16
CA SER A 32 7.02 -6.96 -8.54
C SER A 32 6.88 -8.08 -7.51
N ASP A 33 7.91 -8.33 -6.69
CA ASP A 33 7.94 -9.43 -5.73
C ASP A 33 7.09 -9.13 -4.48
N VAL A 34 6.95 -7.85 -4.12
CA VAL A 34 6.28 -7.40 -2.87
C VAL A 34 5.03 -6.56 -3.12
N MET A 35 4.80 -6.09 -4.34
CA MET A 35 3.67 -5.21 -4.63
C MET A 35 2.31 -5.86 -4.32
N THR A 36 1.37 -5.04 -3.88
CA THR A 36 -0.05 -5.42 -3.87
C THR A 36 -0.61 -5.29 -5.29
N LYS A 37 -1.08 -6.42 -5.85
CA LYS A 37 -1.62 -6.49 -7.22
C LYS A 37 -2.86 -5.62 -7.37
N ILE A 38 -3.04 -5.03 -8.56
CA ILE A 38 -4.12 -4.08 -8.84
C ILE A 38 -5.54 -4.60 -8.54
N ASP A 39 -5.76 -5.90 -8.67
CA ASP A 39 -7.03 -6.57 -8.36
C ASP A 39 -7.38 -6.57 -6.87
N ASP A 40 -6.35 -6.51 -6.01
CA ASP A 40 -6.47 -6.49 -4.56
C ASP A 40 -6.45 -5.05 -3.99
N VAL A 41 -6.10 -4.06 -4.81
CA VAL A 41 -6.06 -2.65 -4.38
C VAL A 41 -7.47 -2.09 -4.23
N PHE A 42 -7.76 -1.52 -3.06
CA PHE A 42 -8.95 -0.71 -2.86
C PHE A 42 -8.77 0.66 -3.52
N MET A 43 -9.64 0.98 -4.48
CA MET A 43 -9.60 2.23 -5.25
C MET A 43 -10.99 2.83 -5.35
N LEU A 44 -11.06 4.15 -5.54
CA LEU A 44 -12.32 4.87 -5.68
C LEU A 44 -12.40 5.59 -7.03
N PRO A 45 -13.55 5.61 -7.71
CA PRO A 45 -13.73 6.47 -8.87
C PRO A 45 -13.80 7.94 -8.44
N ASP A 46 -13.25 8.83 -9.28
CA ASP A 46 -13.26 10.29 -9.09
C ASP A 46 -14.67 10.90 -8.89
N THR A 47 -15.67 10.28 -9.53
CA THR A 47 -17.09 10.64 -9.44
C THR A 47 -17.76 10.24 -8.12
N THR A 48 -17.07 9.55 -7.21
CA THR A 48 -17.64 9.14 -5.92
C THR A 48 -18.03 10.36 -5.08
N VAL A 49 -19.25 10.35 -4.55
CA VAL A 49 -19.76 11.39 -3.64
C VAL A 49 -19.44 11.04 -2.19
N LEU A 50 -18.80 11.96 -1.48
CA LEU A 50 -18.37 11.84 -0.09
C LEU A 50 -19.48 12.22 0.89
N ASN A 51 -20.57 11.44 0.86
CA ASN A 51 -21.62 11.52 1.88
C ASN A 51 -21.26 10.70 3.13
N THR A 52 -22.07 10.82 4.18
CA THR A 52 -21.82 10.15 5.48
C THR A 52 -21.59 8.64 5.34
N LYS A 53 -22.33 7.97 4.47
CA LYS A 53 -22.22 6.52 4.27
C LYS A 53 -20.89 6.16 3.59
N THR A 54 -20.55 6.87 2.51
CA THR A 54 -19.30 6.64 1.78
C THR A 54 -18.08 6.93 2.65
N VAL A 55 -18.08 8.05 3.38
CA VAL A 55 -16.98 8.41 4.29
C VAL A 55 -16.82 7.37 5.39
N ALA A 56 -17.92 6.91 6.01
CA ALA A 56 -17.88 5.85 7.00
C ALA A 56 -17.34 4.53 6.44
N GLU A 57 -17.67 4.19 5.19
CA GLU A 57 -17.13 3.01 4.52
C GLU A 57 -15.63 3.14 4.27
N ILE A 58 -15.16 4.28 3.77
CA ILE A 58 -13.74 4.59 3.57
C ILE A 58 -12.96 4.43 4.87
N LEU A 59 -13.43 5.04 5.95
CA LEU A 59 -12.80 4.95 7.27
C LEU A 59 -12.75 3.53 7.81
N ARG A 60 -13.81 2.74 7.57
CA ARG A 60 -13.89 1.35 8.02
C ARG A 60 -12.93 0.43 7.28
N MET A 61 -12.55 0.74 6.03
CA MET A 61 -11.59 -0.07 5.30
C MET A 61 -10.18 -0.02 5.90
N GLY A 62 -9.86 1.03 6.66
CA GLY A 62 -8.59 1.14 7.39
C GLY A 62 -7.40 1.66 6.57
N TYR A 63 -7.55 1.87 5.27
CA TYR A 63 -6.48 2.39 4.42
C TYR A 63 -6.28 3.89 4.61
N THR A 64 -5.03 4.33 4.73
CA THR A 64 -4.69 5.75 4.93
C THR A 64 -4.58 6.54 3.62
N ARG A 65 -4.23 5.86 2.51
CA ARG A 65 -4.01 6.42 1.17
C ARG A 65 -4.72 5.56 0.15
N ILE A 66 -5.63 6.16 -0.63
CA ILE A 66 -6.52 5.43 -1.53
C ILE A 66 -6.36 5.98 -2.96
N PRO A 67 -5.89 5.17 -3.92
CA PRO A 67 -5.81 5.58 -5.32
C PRO A 67 -7.20 5.93 -5.88
N VAL A 68 -7.26 7.03 -6.64
CA VAL A 68 -8.48 7.50 -7.30
C VAL A 68 -8.30 7.40 -8.81
N TYR A 69 -9.24 6.74 -9.48
CA TYR A 69 -9.19 6.53 -10.93
C TYR A 69 -10.34 7.23 -11.66
N SER A 70 -10.18 7.46 -12.96
CA SER A 70 -11.20 8.03 -13.82
C SER A 70 -11.50 7.11 -14.99
N GLY A 71 -12.76 6.67 -15.10
CA GLY A 71 -13.20 5.72 -16.12
C GLY A 71 -12.64 4.31 -15.91
N ASP A 72 -11.39 4.09 -16.31
CA ASP A 72 -10.69 2.80 -16.20
C ASP A 72 -9.79 2.77 -14.96
N ARG A 73 -9.71 1.61 -14.27
CA ARG A 73 -8.86 1.45 -13.07
C ARG A 73 -7.37 1.63 -13.35
N ASN A 74 -6.93 1.43 -14.59
CA ASN A 74 -5.56 1.72 -15.02
C ASN A 74 -5.26 3.23 -15.08
N THR A 75 -6.29 4.08 -15.12
CA THR A 75 -6.15 5.53 -15.23
C THR A 75 -6.28 6.19 -13.87
N VAL A 76 -5.21 6.13 -13.07
CA VAL A 76 -5.12 6.80 -11.76
C VAL A 76 -4.90 8.30 -11.97
N VAL A 77 -5.80 9.12 -11.44
CA VAL A 77 -5.79 10.57 -11.61
C VAL A 77 -5.40 11.32 -10.35
N SER A 78 -5.61 10.74 -9.17
CA SER A 78 -5.23 11.37 -7.90
C SER A 78 -5.09 10.34 -6.76
N LEU A 79 -4.62 10.81 -5.60
CA LEU A 79 -4.48 10.02 -4.38
C LEU A 79 -5.26 10.70 -3.26
N LEU A 80 -6.23 9.99 -2.68
CA LEU A 80 -7.00 10.47 -1.54
C LEU A 80 -6.27 10.11 -0.25
N PHE A 81 -5.97 11.09 0.59
CA PHE A 81 -5.49 10.82 1.95
C PHE A 81 -6.69 10.89 2.89
N VAL A 82 -6.88 9.87 3.72
CA VAL A 82 -8.06 9.82 4.61
C VAL A 82 -8.12 11.00 5.59
N LYS A 83 -6.96 11.53 6.00
CA LYS A 83 -6.89 12.74 6.85
C LYS A 83 -7.54 13.98 6.22
N ASP A 84 -7.62 14.04 4.90
CA ASP A 84 -8.22 15.16 4.16
C ASP A 84 -9.75 15.22 4.37
N LEU A 85 -10.35 14.08 4.73
CA LEU A 85 -11.77 13.99 5.05
C LEU A 85 -12.11 14.57 6.44
N ALA A 86 -11.11 14.88 7.27
CA ALA A 86 -11.32 15.23 8.69
C ALA A 86 -12.14 16.51 8.91
N LEU A 87 -12.06 17.47 7.98
CA LEU A 87 -12.78 18.74 8.06
C LEU A 87 -13.93 18.84 7.08
N LEU A 88 -14.22 17.75 6.35
CA LEU A 88 -15.26 17.73 5.35
C LEU A 88 -16.61 17.50 6.02
N ASP A 89 -17.57 18.39 5.76
CA ASP A 89 -18.96 18.15 6.14
C ASP A 89 -19.60 17.20 5.13
N PRO A 90 -20.00 15.97 5.52
CA PRO A 90 -20.59 15.02 4.58
C PRO A 90 -21.92 15.51 3.96
N ASP A 91 -22.58 16.51 4.57
CA ASP A 91 -23.82 17.09 4.05
C ASP A 91 -23.56 17.98 2.81
N ASP A 92 -22.32 18.46 2.61
CA ASP A 92 -21.93 19.23 1.42
C ASP A 92 -21.88 18.37 0.14
N ASN A 93 -21.82 17.03 0.29
CA ASN A 93 -21.82 16.07 -0.82
C ASN A 93 -20.77 16.36 -1.90
N PHE A 94 -19.57 16.79 -1.51
CA PHE A 94 -18.44 16.95 -2.44
C PHE A 94 -18.10 15.63 -3.12
N THR A 95 -17.61 15.69 -4.36
CA THR A 95 -17.01 14.54 -5.01
C THR A 95 -15.56 14.37 -4.57
N ILE A 96 -15.02 13.16 -4.71
CA ILE A 96 -13.59 12.90 -4.49
C ILE A 96 -12.75 13.81 -5.38
N GLN A 97 -13.14 14.01 -6.63
CA GLN A 97 -12.45 14.93 -7.54
C GLN A 97 -12.29 16.34 -6.95
N THR A 98 -13.32 16.88 -6.28
CA THR A 98 -13.24 18.22 -5.67
C THR A 98 -12.22 18.24 -4.52
N VAL A 99 -12.23 17.23 -3.66
CA VAL A 99 -11.32 17.15 -2.51
C VAL A 99 -9.88 16.92 -2.96
N CYS A 100 -9.66 15.94 -3.84
CA CYS A 100 -8.34 15.65 -4.38
C CYS A 100 -7.79 16.79 -5.23
N GLY A 101 -8.65 17.53 -5.94
CA GLY A 101 -8.25 18.72 -6.70
C GLY A 101 -7.88 19.93 -5.82
N PHE A 102 -8.27 19.94 -4.54
CA PHE A 102 -7.85 20.98 -3.60
C PHE A 102 -6.50 20.66 -2.94
N HIS A 103 -6.24 19.39 -2.63
CA HIS A 103 -5.00 18.97 -1.96
C HIS A 103 -3.86 18.61 -2.91
N GLU A 104 -4.18 18.14 -4.11
CA GLU A 104 -3.22 17.83 -5.19
C GLU A 104 -2.03 16.97 -4.74
N HIS A 105 -2.29 15.90 -3.98
CA HIS A 105 -1.23 14.99 -3.55
C HIS A 105 -0.50 14.38 -4.76
N PRO A 106 0.84 14.38 -4.77
CA PRO A 106 1.61 13.93 -5.91
C PRO A 106 1.44 12.42 -6.12
N LEU A 107 1.17 12.03 -7.37
CA LEU A 107 1.27 10.64 -7.79
C LEU A 107 2.74 10.29 -8.06
N ARG A 108 3.12 9.08 -7.66
CA ARG A 108 4.45 8.51 -7.89
C ARG A 108 4.27 7.19 -8.61
N PHE A 109 4.97 7.04 -9.72
CA PHE A 109 4.94 5.85 -10.55
C PHE A 109 6.33 5.24 -10.62
N VAL A 110 6.39 3.92 -10.51
CA VAL A 110 7.63 3.14 -10.54
C VAL A 110 7.42 1.92 -11.43
N MET A 111 8.49 1.40 -12.02
CA MET A 111 8.40 0.19 -12.84
C MET A 111 8.42 -1.06 -11.96
N GLU A 112 7.75 -2.13 -12.39
CA GLU A 112 7.71 -3.39 -11.66
C GLU A 112 9.09 -4.04 -11.44
N ASP A 113 10.05 -3.77 -12.33
CA ASP A 113 11.43 -4.25 -12.28
C ASP A 113 12.37 -3.36 -11.44
N THR A 114 11.83 -2.30 -10.80
CA THR A 114 12.63 -1.42 -9.93
C THR A 114 13.15 -2.22 -8.73
N PRO A 115 14.47 -2.16 -8.42
CA PRO A 115 15.02 -2.86 -7.25
C PRO A 115 14.49 -2.33 -5.92
N LEU A 116 14.18 -3.22 -4.96
CA LEU A 116 13.63 -2.81 -3.66
C LEU A 116 14.56 -1.91 -2.85
N ARG A 117 15.88 -2.11 -2.96
CA ARG A 117 16.87 -1.22 -2.34
C ARG A 117 16.70 0.24 -2.78
N MET A 118 16.42 0.46 -4.06
CA MET A 118 16.21 1.82 -4.58
C MET A 118 14.92 2.41 -4.01
N MET A 119 13.85 1.62 -3.99
CA MET A 119 12.57 2.04 -3.40
C MET A 119 12.68 2.37 -1.92
N LEU A 120 13.43 1.57 -1.15
CA LEU A 120 13.67 1.83 0.27
C LEU A 120 14.38 3.16 0.48
N GLU A 121 15.42 3.47 -0.30
CA GLU A 121 16.11 4.76 -0.21
C GLU A 121 15.22 5.94 -0.62
N GLU A 122 14.34 5.76 -1.61
CA GLU A 122 13.35 6.76 -1.99
C GLU A 122 12.35 7.02 -0.86
N PHE A 123 11.73 5.97 -0.30
CA PHE A 123 10.76 6.09 0.79
C PHE A 123 11.39 6.66 2.06
N LYS A 124 12.66 6.34 2.36
CA LYS A 124 13.40 6.91 3.50
C LYS A 124 13.58 8.43 3.43
N LYS A 125 13.49 9.04 2.25
CA LYS A 125 13.50 10.52 2.13
C LYS A 125 12.26 11.14 2.77
N GLY A 126 11.16 10.39 2.86
CA GLY A 126 9.94 10.79 3.56
C GLY A 126 8.97 11.64 2.74
N ASP A 127 9.22 11.84 1.44
CA ASP A 127 8.33 12.62 0.56
C ASP A 127 7.01 11.88 0.26
N TYR A 128 7.05 10.56 0.23
CA TYR A 128 5.91 9.66 -0.03
C TYR A 128 6.23 8.25 0.46
N HIS A 129 5.20 7.47 0.81
CA HIS A 129 5.34 6.06 1.24
C HIS A 129 4.41 5.10 0.48
N LEU A 130 3.82 5.56 -0.63
CA LEU A 130 3.02 4.75 -1.55
C LEU A 130 3.37 5.16 -2.97
N ALA A 131 3.63 4.17 -3.83
CA ALA A 131 3.86 4.36 -5.25
C ALA A 131 2.99 3.41 -6.07
N MET A 132 2.55 3.88 -7.24
CA MET A 132 1.85 3.09 -8.24
C MET A 132 2.86 2.31 -9.07
N VAL A 133 2.66 1.02 -9.24
CA VAL A 133 3.55 0.15 -10.00
C VAL A 133 3.03 -0.01 -11.41
N GLN A 134 3.88 0.24 -12.40
CA GLN A 134 3.56 0.11 -13.81
C GLN A 134 4.38 -0.98 -14.46
N ARG A 135 3.77 -1.63 -15.45
CA ARG A 135 4.45 -2.53 -16.38
C ARG A 135 4.30 -2.04 -17.80
N ILE A 136 5.29 -2.34 -18.62
CA ILE A 136 5.26 -2.01 -20.04
C ILE A 136 4.64 -3.19 -20.78
N VAL A 137 3.53 -2.94 -21.48
CA VAL A 137 2.91 -3.92 -22.37
C VAL A 137 3.31 -3.56 -23.80
N GLU A 138 4.18 -4.38 -24.37
CA GLU A 138 4.56 -4.29 -25.78
C GLU A 138 3.48 -4.93 -26.66
N SER A 139 3.15 -4.27 -27.77
CA SER A 139 2.27 -4.80 -28.81
C SER A 139 3.00 -4.74 -30.14
N GLU A 140 2.83 -5.75 -30.99
CA GLU A 140 3.45 -5.78 -32.32
C GLU A 140 2.92 -4.67 -33.25
N GLU A 141 1.75 -4.11 -32.93
CA GLU A 141 0.98 -3.21 -33.80
C GLU A 141 0.82 -1.79 -33.24
N ALA A 142 1.33 -1.50 -32.04
CA ALA A 142 1.17 -0.21 -31.36
C ALA A 142 2.37 0.15 -30.48
N ASP A 143 2.48 1.43 -30.13
CA ASP A 143 3.49 1.91 -29.17
C ASP A 143 3.31 1.22 -27.80
N PRO A 144 4.39 0.96 -27.05
CA PRO A 144 4.31 0.36 -25.72
C PRO A 144 3.41 1.18 -24.79
N VAL A 145 2.49 0.49 -24.11
CA VAL A 145 1.53 1.11 -23.19
C VAL A 145 1.92 0.79 -21.75
N TYR A 146 1.84 1.79 -20.88
CA TYR A 146 1.97 1.58 -19.44
C TYR A 146 0.65 1.08 -18.87
N GLU A 147 0.69 -0.10 -18.27
CA GLU A 147 -0.43 -0.67 -17.54
C GLU A 147 -0.14 -0.63 -16.04
N LEU A 148 -1.16 -0.34 -15.25
CA LEU A 148 -1.05 -0.34 -13.80
C LEU A 148 -1.03 -1.77 -13.28
N ALA A 149 0.09 -2.21 -12.73
CA ALA A 149 0.28 -3.55 -12.20
C ALA A 149 -0.18 -3.68 -10.73
N GLY A 150 -0.05 -2.61 -9.95
CA GLY A 150 -0.35 -2.62 -8.52
C GLY A 150 0.12 -1.37 -7.79
N ILE A 151 0.30 -1.49 -6.48
CA ILE A 151 0.91 -0.48 -5.62
C ILE A 151 1.99 -1.11 -4.74
N VAL A 152 2.94 -0.29 -4.31
CA VAL A 152 3.94 -0.66 -3.31
C VAL A 152 4.03 0.42 -2.25
N THR A 153 4.17 0.00 -1.00
CA THR A 153 4.26 0.86 0.17
C THR A 153 5.58 0.65 0.91
N LEU A 154 5.91 1.56 1.84
CA LEU A 154 7.06 1.37 2.72
C LEU A 154 6.87 0.14 3.62
N GLU A 155 5.64 -0.15 4.04
CA GLU A 155 5.29 -1.29 4.89
C GLU A 155 5.66 -2.60 4.19
N ASP A 156 5.26 -2.80 2.93
CA ASP A 156 5.58 -4.01 2.15
C ASP A 156 7.10 -4.31 2.13
N ILE A 157 7.93 -3.27 2.00
CA ILE A 157 9.39 -3.42 1.98
C ILE A 157 9.94 -3.75 3.37
N VAL A 158 9.36 -3.17 4.42
CA VAL A 158 9.79 -3.46 5.79
C VAL A 158 9.37 -4.86 6.22
N GLU A 159 8.17 -5.32 5.84
CA GLU A 159 7.70 -6.69 6.06
C GLU A 159 8.63 -7.71 5.41
N GLU A 160 9.09 -7.43 4.20
CA GLU A 160 10.09 -8.24 3.51
C GLU A 160 11.44 -8.25 4.26
N ILE A 161 11.87 -7.15 4.87
CA ILE A 161 13.09 -7.15 5.70
C ILE A 161 12.88 -7.96 6.99
N LEU A 162 11.72 -7.81 7.63
CA LEU A 162 11.41 -8.45 8.90
C LEU A 162 11.02 -9.92 8.75
N GLN A 163 10.69 -10.36 7.55
CA GLN A 163 10.13 -11.69 7.26
C GLN A 163 8.88 -11.96 8.12
N ALA A 164 8.08 -10.93 8.33
CA ALA A 164 6.90 -10.92 9.19
C ALA A 164 5.94 -9.79 8.78
N GLU A 165 4.64 -10.08 8.83
CA GLU A 165 3.59 -9.07 8.59
C GLU A 165 3.58 -8.00 9.69
N ILE A 166 3.40 -6.75 9.29
CA ILE A 166 3.18 -5.63 10.18
C ILE A 166 1.68 -5.35 10.22
N VAL A 167 1.07 -5.57 11.38
CA VAL A 167 -0.36 -5.29 11.56
C VAL A 167 -0.53 -3.88 12.11
N ASP A 168 -1.02 -2.97 11.28
CA ASP A 168 -1.29 -1.60 11.69
C ASP A 168 -2.52 -1.52 12.62
N GLU A 169 -2.66 -0.42 13.35
CA GLU A 169 -3.78 -0.20 14.25
C GLU A 169 -5.12 -0.18 13.51
N THR A 170 -5.14 0.32 12.27
CA THR A 170 -6.35 0.45 11.45
C THR A 170 -6.63 -0.73 10.54
N ASP A 171 -5.73 -1.72 10.45
CA ASP A 171 -5.86 -2.81 9.50
C ASP A 171 -7.02 -3.77 9.79
N VAL A 172 -7.81 -3.99 8.74
CA VAL A 172 -8.90 -4.97 8.69
C VAL A 172 -8.41 -6.32 8.12
N VAL A 173 -7.42 -6.27 7.23
CA VAL A 173 -6.77 -7.43 6.59
C VAL A 173 -5.32 -7.47 7.09
N ILE A 174 -4.87 -8.63 7.57
CA ILE A 174 -3.53 -8.83 8.15
C ILE A 174 -2.50 -9.19 7.07
N ASP A 175 -2.95 -9.83 5.99
CA ASP A 175 -2.08 -10.36 4.95
C ASP A 175 -2.83 -10.24 3.62
N ASN A 176 -2.26 -9.49 2.68
CA ASN A 176 -2.86 -9.26 1.36
C ASN A 176 -2.63 -10.44 0.41
N VAL A 177 -1.56 -11.21 0.60
CA VAL A 177 -1.19 -12.38 -0.22
C VAL A 177 -2.09 -13.59 0.10
N HIS A 178 -2.35 -13.85 1.37
CA HIS A 178 -3.23 -14.95 1.82
C HIS A 178 -4.62 -14.50 2.27
N ARG A 179 -4.93 -13.20 2.17
CA ARG A 179 -6.22 -12.60 2.56
C ARG A 179 -6.66 -13.00 3.97
N ILE A 180 -5.74 -13.02 4.92
CA ILE A 180 -6.04 -13.38 6.31
C ILE A 180 -6.72 -12.17 6.96
N ARG A 181 -7.98 -12.34 7.38
CA ARG A 181 -8.73 -11.28 8.06
C ARG A 181 -8.36 -11.20 9.55
N ARG A 182 -8.30 -9.99 10.09
CA ARG A 182 -8.11 -9.78 11.52
C ARG A 182 -9.26 -10.40 12.30
N ARG A 183 -8.93 -11.30 13.23
CA ARG A 183 -9.92 -12.14 13.96
C ARG A 183 -10.85 -11.37 14.90
N ASN A 184 -10.66 -10.06 15.07
CA ASN A 184 -11.31 -9.24 16.10
C ASN A 184 -12.21 -8.10 15.57
N ALA A 185 -12.77 -8.22 14.36
CA ALA A 185 -13.72 -7.23 13.83
C ALA A 185 -15.21 -7.47 14.23
N GLN A 186 -15.47 -8.36 15.19
CA GLN A 186 -16.79 -8.57 15.78
C GLN A 186 -16.64 -8.82 17.28
N ASN A 187 -16.79 -7.75 18.06
CA ASN A 187 -17.37 -7.75 19.41
C ASN A 187 -17.92 -6.35 19.69
#